data_AF-R5FME8-F1
#
_entry.id   AF-R5FME8-F1
#
_cell.length_a   1.000
_cell.length_b   1.000
_cell.length_c   1.000
_cell.angle_alpha   90.00
_cell.angle_beta   90.00
_cell.angle_gamma   90.00
#
_symmetry.space_group_name_H-M   'P 1'
#
loop_
_entity.id
_entity.type
_entity.pdbx_description
1 polymer ?
#
loop_
_entity_poly.entity_id
_entity_poly.type
_entity_poly.pdbx_seq_one_letter_code
_entity_poly.pdbx_strand_id
1 'polypeptide(L)'
;MEALIYDNGIITEHKLYPVCGKKLQDVSEKDYHGKKYFDEHIECLDMDEYEKEACRAGDRKETVDAVIGIKKHLGKNRFSDSYLMLLELRMGYENVKNLSGTKLTDKVSHTQEILGRDKPLCGTIYFVFENRVAQRTLSMFHSMKRANRNLKNCEPMSTDDFNKYIKPRSSCSYEAENDVAEIRRQLDINSYPDDINKFLGIMRYWCDKALQYKREYNIDEYNIIIPELKAIWHEFRSNKDIELTDDNKLDIEIMEEDYTELRD
;
A
#
# COMPACT_ATOMS: atom_id res chain seq x y z
N MET A 1 -4.19 4.72 17.28
CA MET A 1 -4.30 4.00 15.99
C MET A 1 -3.40 4.73 15.02
N GLU A 2 -2.35 4.08 14.51
CA GLU A 2 -1.47 4.65 13.47
C GLU A 2 -2.27 4.80 12.18
N ALA A 3 -2.17 5.95 11.50
CA ALA A 3 -2.95 6.18 10.29
C ALA A 3 -2.60 5.17 9.18
N LEU A 4 -3.63 4.71 8.47
CA LEU A 4 -3.50 3.93 7.26
C LEU A 4 -3.64 4.85 6.05
N ILE A 5 -2.92 4.53 4.99
CA ILE A 5 -3.00 5.23 3.72
C ILE A 5 -3.70 4.33 2.73
N TYR A 6 -4.75 4.81 2.06
CA TYR A 6 -5.34 4.03 0.98
C TYR A 6 -4.39 3.97 -0.21
N ASP A 7 -4.31 2.81 -0.85
CA ASP A 7 -3.50 2.55 -2.03
C ASP A 7 -4.39 1.97 -3.12
N ASN A 8 -4.78 2.81 -4.08
CA ASN A 8 -5.62 2.36 -5.19
C ASN A 8 -4.85 1.44 -6.14
N GLY A 9 -3.51 1.51 -6.20
CA GLY A 9 -2.71 0.74 -7.16
C GLY A 9 -2.92 -0.77 -7.00
N ILE A 10 -2.86 -1.28 -5.76
CA ILE A 10 -3.10 -2.71 -5.48
C ILE A 10 -4.53 -3.15 -5.86
N ILE A 11 -5.50 -2.23 -5.86
CA ILE A 11 -6.89 -2.50 -6.24
C ILE A 11 -7.03 -2.49 -7.76
N THR A 12 -6.55 -1.45 -8.45
CA THR A 12 -6.64 -1.33 -9.91
C THR A 12 -5.87 -2.42 -10.65
N GLU A 13 -4.75 -2.89 -10.07
CA GLU A 13 -3.96 -4.00 -10.59
C GLU A 13 -4.58 -5.38 -10.29
N HIS A 14 -5.58 -5.44 -9.41
CA HIS A 14 -6.18 -6.71 -9.03
C HIS A 14 -6.96 -7.32 -10.19
N LYS A 15 -6.82 -8.63 -10.41
CA LYS A 15 -7.47 -9.37 -11.51
C LYS A 15 -9.00 -9.26 -11.54
N LEU A 16 -9.62 -8.93 -10.40
CA LEU A 16 -11.08 -8.76 -10.27
C LEU A 16 -11.55 -7.34 -10.58
N TYR A 17 -10.65 -6.36 -10.62
CA TYR A 17 -11.02 -4.97 -10.85
C TYR A 17 -11.81 -4.74 -12.15
N PRO A 18 -11.49 -5.39 -13.29
CA PRO A 18 -12.30 -5.26 -14.50
C PRO A 18 -13.75 -5.75 -14.37
N VAL A 19 -14.03 -6.61 -13.37
CA VAL A 19 -15.37 -7.17 -13.13
C VAL A 19 -16.13 -6.33 -12.11
N CYS A 20 -15.49 -5.97 -11.00
CA CYS A 20 -16.16 -5.38 -9.84
C CYS A 20 -15.46 -4.13 -9.25
N GLY A 21 -14.55 -3.51 -10.00
CA GLY A 21 -13.89 -2.26 -9.59
C GLY A 21 -14.89 -1.10 -9.51
N LYS A 22 -14.92 -0.42 -8.36
CA LYS A 22 -15.79 0.73 -8.06
C LYS A 22 -15.09 1.72 -7.14
N LYS A 23 -15.70 2.89 -6.93
CA LYS A 23 -15.37 3.73 -5.79
C LYS A 23 -16.10 3.24 -4.55
N LEU A 24 -15.45 3.28 -3.39
CA LEU A 24 -16.08 2.88 -2.12
C LEU A 24 -17.33 3.72 -1.82
N GLN A 25 -17.28 5.00 -2.16
CA GLN A 25 -18.42 5.89 -2.03
C GLN A 25 -19.62 5.41 -2.88
N ASP A 26 -19.41 4.97 -4.12
CA ASP A 26 -20.47 4.46 -5.00
C ASP A 26 -21.11 3.19 -4.44
N VAL A 27 -20.28 2.27 -3.90
CA VAL A 27 -20.77 1.06 -3.22
C VAL A 27 -21.67 1.43 -2.03
N SER A 28 -21.27 2.43 -1.24
CA SER A 28 -22.09 2.89 -0.12
C SER A 28 -23.39 3.57 -0.55
N GLU A 29 -23.39 4.34 -1.65
CA GLU A 29 -24.58 5.06 -2.12
C GLU A 29 -25.63 4.15 -2.72
N LYS A 30 -25.19 3.02 -3.30
CA LYS A 30 -26.06 1.95 -3.82
C LYS A 30 -27.04 1.47 -2.75
N ASP A 31 -26.55 1.24 -1.53
CA ASP A 31 -27.32 0.59 -0.47
C ASP A 31 -27.87 1.57 0.58
N TYR A 32 -27.28 2.76 0.71
CA TYR A 32 -27.57 3.69 1.81
C TYR A 32 -27.93 5.12 1.36
N HIS A 33 -28.31 5.28 0.09
CA HIS A 33 -28.86 6.46 -0.59
C HIS A 33 -28.77 7.80 0.18
N GLY A 34 -27.93 8.73 -0.29
CA GLY A 34 -28.04 10.15 0.05
C GLY A 34 -27.06 10.72 1.08
N LYS A 35 -25.95 10.03 1.39
CA LYS A 35 -24.88 10.56 2.27
C LYS A 35 -23.47 10.24 1.72
N LYS A 36 -22.60 11.25 1.72
CA LYS A 36 -21.16 11.10 1.48
C LYS A 36 -20.48 10.58 2.74
N TYR A 37 -20.27 9.26 2.81
CA TYR A 37 -19.68 8.60 3.98
C TYR A 37 -18.17 8.44 3.88
N PHE A 38 -17.63 8.36 2.66
CA PHE A 38 -16.24 8.04 2.39
C PHE A 38 -15.61 9.08 1.47
N ASP A 39 -14.28 9.11 1.46
CA ASP A 39 -13.52 9.85 0.46
C ASP A 39 -13.82 9.30 -0.94
N GLU A 40 -14.20 10.17 -1.87
CA GLU A 40 -14.62 9.83 -3.24
C GLU A 40 -13.47 9.37 -4.15
N HIS A 41 -12.24 9.37 -3.64
CA HIS A 41 -11.06 8.87 -4.33
C HIS A 41 -10.69 7.44 -3.95
N ILE A 42 -11.30 6.86 -2.91
CA ILE A 42 -10.99 5.47 -2.49
C ILE A 42 -11.60 4.51 -3.50
N GLU A 43 -10.74 3.74 -4.16
CA GLU A 43 -11.17 2.64 -5.03
C GLU A 43 -11.26 1.33 -4.25
N CYS A 44 -12.20 0.48 -4.67
CA CYS A 44 -12.47 -0.80 -4.04
C CYS A 44 -12.92 -1.85 -5.07
N LEU A 45 -12.96 -3.10 -4.61
CA LEU A 45 -13.72 -4.16 -5.25
C LEU A 45 -15.09 -4.25 -4.57
N ASP A 46 -16.18 -4.07 -5.33
CA ASP A 46 -17.57 -4.31 -4.90
C ASP A 46 -17.85 -5.81 -4.97
N MET A 47 -17.81 -6.51 -3.84
CA MET A 47 -17.93 -7.96 -3.88
C MET A 47 -19.38 -8.42 -4.13
N ASP A 48 -20.38 -7.61 -3.82
CA ASP A 48 -21.77 -7.90 -4.23
C ASP A 48 -21.89 -7.92 -5.76
N GLU A 49 -21.20 -6.98 -6.43
CA GLU A 49 -21.18 -6.94 -7.89
C GLU A 49 -20.44 -8.17 -8.45
N TYR A 50 -19.35 -8.58 -7.81
CA TYR A 50 -18.67 -9.83 -8.15
C TYR A 50 -19.61 -11.04 -8.02
N GLU A 51 -20.37 -11.15 -6.93
CA GLU A 51 -21.35 -12.23 -6.74
C GLU A 51 -22.39 -12.28 -7.87
N LYS A 52 -22.92 -11.12 -8.29
CA LYS A 52 -23.91 -11.06 -9.38
C LYS A 52 -23.34 -11.53 -10.71
N GLU A 53 -22.13 -11.08 -11.05
CA GLU A 53 -21.52 -11.36 -12.35
C GLU A 53 -20.94 -12.78 -12.42
N ALA A 54 -20.33 -13.26 -11.34
CA ALA A 54 -19.65 -14.55 -11.29
C ALA A 54 -20.59 -15.73 -10.95
N CYS A 55 -21.59 -15.54 -10.07
CA CYS A 55 -22.48 -16.62 -9.64
C CYS A 55 -23.75 -16.69 -10.49
N ARG A 56 -23.63 -17.24 -11.72
CA ARG A 56 -24.78 -17.49 -12.61
C ARG A 56 -25.61 -18.73 -12.24
N ALA A 57 -25.20 -19.54 -11.26
CA ALA A 57 -25.88 -20.79 -10.89
C ALA A 57 -25.91 -21.04 -9.37
N GLY A 58 -27.04 -20.70 -8.74
CA GLY A 58 -27.62 -21.41 -7.58
C GLY A 58 -26.96 -21.34 -6.21
N ASP A 59 -25.64 -21.16 -6.09
CA ASP A 59 -24.92 -21.23 -4.81
C ASP A 59 -24.29 -19.86 -4.48
N ARG A 60 -25.14 -18.90 -4.08
CA ARG A 60 -24.70 -17.56 -3.67
C ARG A 60 -24.24 -17.60 -2.22
N LYS A 61 -22.96 -17.96 -2.02
CA LYS A 61 -22.29 -17.69 -0.75
C LYS A 61 -22.04 -16.19 -0.65
N GLU A 62 -22.49 -15.58 0.44
CA GLU A 62 -22.32 -14.14 0.69
C GLU A 62 -20.83 -13.79 0.87
N THR A 63 -20.46 -12.56 0.56
CA THR A 63 -19.14 -11.93 0.70
C THR A 63 -19.24 -10.66 1.56
N VAL A 64 -18.11 -10.03 1.85
CA VAL A 64 -18.10 -8.70 2.47
C VAL A 64 -18.39 -7.63 1.44
N ASP A 65 -19.00 -6.52 1.80
CA ASP A 65 -19.50 -5.56 0.80
C ASP A 65 -18.39 -4.93 -0.05
N ALA A 66 -17.21 -4.64 0.53
CA ALA A 66 -16.10 -4.02 -0.20
C ALA A 66 -14.70 -4.48 0.23
N VAL A 67 -13.74 -4.40 -0.69
CA VAL A 67 -12.31 -4.60 -0.42
C VAL A 67 -11.51 -3.39 -0.91
N ILE A 68 -10.72 -2.77 -0.02
CA ILE A 68 -9.86 -1.62 -0.34
C ILE A 68 -8.38 -1.97 -0.22
N GLY A 69 -7.52 -1.22 -0.90
CA GLY A 69 -6.07 -1.32 -0.78
C GLY A 69 -5.54 -0.32 0.23
N ILE A 70 -4.59 -0.73 1.07
CA ILE A 70 -4.01 0.14 2.10
C ILE A 70 -2.52 -0.15 2.35
N LYS A 71 -1.85 0.83 2.97
CA LYS A 71 -0.50 0.74 3.55
C LYS A 71 -0.51 1.31 4.97
N LYS A 72 0.42 0.87 5.82
CA LYS A 72 0.72 1.53 7.09
C LYS A 72 1.69 2.68 6.87
N HIS A 73 1.44 3.82 7.48
CA HIS A 73 2.45 4.85 7.64
C HIS A 73 3.37 4.48 8.81
N LEU A 74 4.63 4.18 8.52
CA LEU A 74 5.64 3.77 9.52
C LEU A 74 6.42 4.97 10.09
N GLY A 75 5.99 6.20 9.75
CA GLY A 75 6.65 7.45 10.12
C GLY A 75 7.58 7.99 9.02
N LYS A 76 7.69 9.32 8.95
CA LYS A 76 8.43 10.04 7.88
C LYS A 76 7.97 9.57 6.49
N ASN A 77 8.93 9.14 5.66
CA ASN A 77 8.71 8.66 4.30
C ASN A 77 8.54 7.13 4.22
N ARG A 78 8.36 6.44 5.35
CA ARG A 78 8.30 4.97 5.38
C ARG A 78 6.87 4.47 5.33
N PHE A 79 6.61 3.52 4.42
CA PHE A 79 5.30 2.89 4.26
C PHE A 79 5.45 1.38 4.10
N SER A 80 4.61 0.61 4.80
CA SER A 80 4.60 -0.84 4.61
C SER A 80 4.25 -1.21 3.16
N ASP A 81 4.48 -2.47 2.82
CA ASP A 81 3.85 -3.07 1.64
C ASP A 81 2.33 -2.89 1.67
N SER A 82 1.75 -2.84 0.48
CA SER A 82 0.31 -2.75 0.27
C SER A 82 -0.38 -4.06 0.66
N TYR A 83 -1.54 -3.98 1.29
CA TYR A 83 -2.39 -5.13 1.56
C TYR A 83 -3.86 -4.78 1.40
N LEU A 84 -4.68 -5.80 1.16
CA LEU A 84 -6.12 -5.67 0.98
C LEU A 84 -6.84 -5.70 2.32
N MET A 85 -7.76 -4.77 2.54
CA MET A 85 -8.59 -4.68 3.74
C MET A 85 -10.05 -4.94 3.37
N LEU A 86 -10.66 -5.89 4.10
CA LEU A 86 -12.05 -6.28 3.95
C LEU A 86 -12.94 -5.35 4.79
N LEU A 87 -13.99 -4.84 4.16
CA LEU A 87 -14.96 -3.92 4.74
C LEU A 87 -16.37 -4.50 4.61
N GLU A 88 -17.07 -4.58 5.75
CA GLU A 88 -18.51 -4.76 5.78
C GLU A 88 -19.15 -3.41 6.13
N LEU A 89 -19.95 -2.88 5.21
CA LEU A 89 -20.68 -1.64 5.33
C LEU A 89 -22.03 -1.89 6.02
N ARG A 90 -22.25 -1.23 7.15
CA ARG A 90 -23.42 -1.40 8.03
C ARG A 90 -24.02 -0.06 8.45
N MET A 91 -24.02 0.93 7.55
CA MET A 91 -24.53 2.27 7.88
C MET A 91 -26.05 2.29 8.12
N GLY A 92 -26.83 1.40 7.50
CA GLY A 92 -28.28 1.27 7.69
C GLY A 92 -28.71 0.39 8.87
N TYR A 93 -27.79 0.02 9.77
CA TYR A 93 -28.08 -0.93 10.84
C TYR A 93 -28.82 -0.26 12.01
N GLU A 94 -30.12 -0.55 12.14
CA GLU A 94 -30.94 0.00 13.24
C GLU A 94 -30.95 -0.90 14.49
N ASN A 95 -30.87 -2.22 14.30
CA ASN A 95 -30.91 -3.20 15.40
C ASN A 95 -29.74 -4.17 15.38
N VAL A 96 -28.83 -3.88 16.30
CA VAL A 96 -27.58 -4.58 16.58
C VAL A 96 -27.75 -6.10 16.85
N LYS A 97 -28.94 -6.56 17.28
CA LYS A 97 -29.22 -7.99 17.59
C LYS A 97 -29.26 -8.93 16.37
N ASN A 98 -29.30 -8.41 15.14
CA ASN A 98 -29.37 -9.23 13.93
C ASN A 98 -28.00 -9.70 13.40
N LEU A 99 -26.89 -9.27 14.03
CA LEU A 99 -25.54 -9.68 13.63
C LEU A 99 -25.26 -11.12 14.05
N SER A 100 -25.18 -12.04 13.08
CA SER A 100 -24.79 -13.43 13.31
C SER A 100 -23.29 -13.60 13.09
N GLY A 101 -22.55 -13.93 14.15
CA GLY A 101 -21.09 -14.12 14.07
C GLY A 101 -20.66 -15.20 13.08
N THR A 102 -21.46 -16.25 12.90
CA THR A 102 -21.17 -17.32 11.92
C THR A 102 -21.26 -16.77 10.50
N LYS A 103 -22.36 -16.07 10.16
CA LYS A 103 -22.53 -15.47 8.82
C LYS A 103 -21.38 -14.53 8.45
N LEU A 104 -20.90 -13.74 9.43
CA LEU A 104 -19.77 -12.84 9.21
C LEU A 104 -18.47 -13.60 8.91
N THR A 105 -18.23 -14.69 9.64
CA THR A 105 -17.04 -15.53 9.42
C THR A 105 -17.09 -16.19 8.04
N ASP A 106 -18.29 -16.62 7.62
CA ASP A 106 -18.50 -17.25 6.31
C ASP A 106 -18.27 -16.24 5.17
N LYS A 107 -18.82 -15.01 5.28
CA LYS A 107 -18.58 -13.91 4.34
C LYS A 107 -17.10 -13.60 4.16
N VAL A 108 -16.37 -13.46 5.27
CA VAL A 108 -14.94 -13.20 5.26
C VAL A 108 -14.20 -14.34 4.59
N SER A 109 -14.44 -15.57 5.01
CA SER A 109 -13.72 -16.75 4.48
C SER A 109 -13.95 -16.90 2.98
N HIS A 110 -15.19 -16.72 2.52
CA HIS A 110 -15.53 -16.79 1.11
C HIS A 110 -14.89 -15.66 0.29
N THR A 111 -14.88 -14.43 0.81
CA THR A 111 -14.17 -13.31 0.17
C THR A 111 -12.67 -13.62 0.03
N GLN A 112 -12.05 -14.17 1.08
CA GLN A 112 -10.63 -14.55 1.05
C GLN A 112 -10.33 -15.64 0.01
N GLU A 113 -11.22 -16.62 -0.14
CA GLU A 113 -11.12 -17.64 -1.20
C GLU A 113 -11.15 -17.02 -2.59
N ILE A 114 -12.05 -16.05 -2.83
CA ILE A 114 -12.18 -15.34 -4.11
C ILE A 114 -10.96 -14.48 -4.43
N LEU A 115 -10.46 -13.72 -3.46
CA LEU A 115 -9.27 -12.87 -3.63
C LEU A 115 -8.01 -13.72 -3.90
N GLY A 116 -7.97 -14.94 -3.36
CA GLY A 116 -6.83 -15.84 -3.48
C GLY A 116 -5.68 -15.42 -2.58
N ARG A 117 -4.44 -15.69 -3.01
CA ARG A 117 -3.22 -15.45 -2.22
C ARG A 117 -2.22 -14.52 -2.91
N ASP A 118 -2.65 -13.86 -3.99
CA ASP A 118 -1.77 -13.04 -4.83
C ASP A 118 -1.35 -11.74 -4.14
N LYS A 119 -2.22 -11.21 -3.28
CA LYS A 119 -1.99 -9.99 -2.50
C LYS A 119 -2.20 -10.28 -1.01
N PRO A 120 -1.38 -9.74 -0.11
CA PRO A 120 -1.53 -9.94 1.32
C PRO A 120 -2.83 -9.29 1.83
N LEU A 121 -3.41 -9.89 2.88
CA LEU A 121 -4.65 -9.40 3.50
C LEU A 121 -4.37 -8.75 4.85
N CYS A 122 -5.12 -7.70 5.17
CA CYS A 122 -5.19 -7.15 6.51
C CYS A 122 -5.72 -8.24 7.45
N GLY A 123 -5.03 -8.43 8.57
CA GLY A 123 -5.50 -9.36 9.61
C GLY A 123 -6.80 -8.92 10.27
N THR A 124 -7.16 -7.63 10.17
CA THR A 124 -8.37 -7.04 10.74
C THR A 124 -9.41 -6.80 9.65
N ILE A 125 -10.65 -7.21 9.92
CA ILE A 125 -11.83 -6.91 9.09
C ILE A 125 -12.63 -5.80 9.77
N TYR A 126 -13.00 -4.76 9.03
CA TYR A 126 -13.72 -3.63 9.61
C TYR A 126 -15.20 -3.66 9.26
N PHE A 127 -16.02 -3.43 10.28
CA PHE A 127 -17.46 -3.27 10.19
C PHE A 127 -17.78 -1.79 10.36
N VAL A 128 -18.15 -1.12 9.28
CA VAL A 128 -18.30 0.33 9.25
C VAL A 128 -19.76 0.71 9.49
N PHE A 129 -20.01 1.48 10.55
CA PHE A 129 -21.34 1.90 10.96
C PHE A 129 -21.49 3.42 10.86
N GLU A 130 -22.73 3.90 10.76
CA GLU A 130 -23.00 5.32 10.96
C GLU A 130 -22.58 5.74 12.39
N ASN A 131 -22.02 6.95 12.53
CA ASN A 131 -21.45 7.47 13.77
C ASN A 131 -22.35 7.30 15.01
N ARG A 132 -23.66 7.55 14.87
CA ARG A 132 -24.63 7.45 15.97
C ARG A 132 -24.82 6.02 16.47
N VAL A 133 -24.64 5.05 15.58
CA VAL A 133 -24.82 3.62 15.87
C VAL A 133 -23.52 3.03 16.41
N ALA A 134 -22.37 3.36 15.79
CA ALA A 134 -21.06 2.80 16.12
C ALA A 134 -20.77 2.75 17.63
N GLN A 135 -20.98 3.86 18.35
CA GLN A 135 -20.76 3.94 19.80
C GLN A 135 -21.61 2.95 20.61
N ARG A 136 -22.85 2.68 20.17
CA ARG A 136 -23.76 1.72 20.81
C ARG A 136 -23.38 0.27 20.47
N THR A 137 -22.75 0.05 19.31
CA THR A 137 -22.38 -1.28 18.82
C THR A 137 -21.07 -1.81 19.42
N LEU A 138 -20.18 -0.93 19.90
CA LEU A 138 -18.87 -1.30 20.49
C LEU A 138 -18.99 -2.36 21.60
N SER A 139 -19.83 -2.09 22.60
CA SER A 139 -20.04 -3.00 23.73
C SER A 139 -20.59 -4.37 23.29
N MET A 140 -21.42 -4.39 22.24
CA MET A 140 -21.92 -5.65 21.67
C MET A 140 -20.83 -6.40 20.93
N PHE A 141 -20.01 -5.74 20.10
CA PHE A 141 -18.89 -6.40 19.42
C PHE A 141 -17.92 -7.02 20.44
N HIS A 142 -17.62 -6.33 21.54
CA HIS A 142 -16.82 -6.90 22.62
C HIS A 142 -17.48 -8.14 23.28
N SER A 143 -18.81 -8.15 23.41
CA SER A 143 -19.53 -9.34 23.88
C SER A 143 -19.48 -10.49 22.86
N MET A 144 -19.70 -10.21 21.58
CA MET A 144 -19.66 -11.19 20.50
C MET A 144 -18.27 -11.83 20.35
N LYS A 145 -17.20 -11.04 20.43
CA LYS A 145 -15.81 -11.55 20.38
C LYS A 145 -15.50 -12.51 21.53
N ARG A 146 -16.04 -12.24 22.72
CA ARG A 146 -15.88 -13.13 23.88
C ARG A 146 -16.65 -14.45 23.68
N ALA A 147 -17.83 -14.38 23.05
CA ALA A 147 -18.68 -15.55 22.79
C ALA A 147 -18.23 -16.38 21.57
N ASN A 148 -17.63 -15.74 20.55
CA ASN A 148 -17.18 -16.39 19.33
C ASN A 148 -15.75 -15.93 18.97
N ARG A 149 -14.78 -16.82 19.20
CA ARG A 149 -13.35 -16.57 18.94
C ARG A 149 -13.05 -16.30 17.46
N ASN A 150 -13.90 -16.70 16.52
CA ASN A 150 -13.69 -16.46 15.09
C ASN A 150 -13.84 -14.97 14.73
N LEU A 151 -14.52 -14.18 15.57
CA LEU A 151 -14.68 -12.74 15.41
C LEU A 151 -13.53 -11.92 16.02
N LYS A 152 -12.48 -12.56 16.56
CA LYS A 152 -11.38 -11.87 17.27
C LYS A 152 -10.73 -10.74 16.44
N ASN A 153 -10.78 -10.87 15.12
CA ASN A 153 -10.18 -9.94 14.16
C ASN A 153 -11.19 -8.96 13.55
N CYS A 154 -12.46 -9.00 13.94
CA CYS A 154 -13.51 -8.14 13.41
C CYS A 154 -13.64 -6.89 14.27
N GLU A 155 -13.36 -5.71 13.75
CA GLU A 155 -13.42 -4.45 14.49
C GLU A 155 -14.56 -3.56 14.00
N PRO A 156 -15.42 -3.07 14.91
CA PRO A 156 -16.39 -2.02 14.56
C PRO A 156 -15.68 -0.68 14.40
N MET A 157 -16.14 0.13 13.44
CA MET A 157 -15.62 1.47 13.18
C MET A 157 -16.77 2.40 12.76
N SER A 158 -16.70 3.67 13.14
CA SER A 158 -17.63 4.68 12.63
C SER A 158 -17.16 5.25 11.30
N THR A 159 -18.05 5.82 10.48
CA THR A 159 -17.62 6.50 9.24
C THR A 159 -16.67 7.67 9.52
N ASP A 160 -16.84 8.40 10.62
CA ASP A 160 -15.91 9.46 11.03
C ASP A 160 -14.54 8.92 11.41
N ASP A 161 -14.50 7.83 12.18
CA ASP A 161 -13.24 7.21 12.57
C ASP A 161 -12.54 6.59 11.36
N PHE A 162 -13.31 6.02 10.43
CA PHE A 162 -12.78 5.53 9.15
C PHE A 162 -12.08 6.65 8.38
N ASN A 163 -12.74 7.79 8.18
CA ASN A 163 -12.13 8.92 7.46
C ASN A 163 -10.99 9.60 8.23
N LYS A 164 -10.88 9.40 9.54
CA LYS A 164 -9.71 9.82 10.35
C LYS A 164 -8.57 8.82 10.29
N TYR A 165 -8.89 7.53 10.16
CA TYR A 165 -7.94 6.44 10.22
C TYR A 165 -7.33 6.13 8.86
N ILE A 166 -8.14 6.18 7.79
CA ILE A 166 -7.73 5.93 6.41
C ILE A 166 -7.63 7.27 5.69
N LYS A 167 -6.43 7.58 5.21
CA LYS A 167 -6.06 8.89 4.67
C LYS A 167 -5.45 8.80 3.28
N PRO A 168 -5.48 9.88 2.48
CA PRO A 168 -4.73 9.94 1.23
C PRO A 168 -3.23 10.02 1.49
N ARG A 169 -2.41 9.56 0.53
CA ARG A 169 -0.93 9.70 0.60
C ARG A 169 -0.48 11.14 0.79
N SER A 170 -1.24 12.11 0.24
CA SER A 170 -1.00 13.55 0.38
C SER A 170 -1.13 14.08 1.80
N SER A 171 -1.74 13.33 2.72
CA SER A 171 -1.78 13.70 4.14
C SER A 171 -0.45 13.49 4.87
N CYS A 172 0.47 12.72 4.27
CA CYS A 172 1.80 12.47 4.78
C CYS A 172 2.81 13.31 4.00
N SER A 173 3.35 14.35 4.62
CA SER A 173 4.41 15.18 4.03
C SER A 173 5.67 14.35 3.78
N TYR A 174 6.28 14.53 2.61
CA TYR A 174 7.63 14.03 2.35
C TYR A 174 8.64 14.91 3.09
N GLU A 175 9.60 14.27 3.76
CA GLU A 175 10.70 14.91 4.47
C GLU A 175 12.02 14.37 3.94
N ALA A 176 12.72 15.13 3.10
CA ALA A 176 13.99 14.67 2.51
C ALA A 176 15.01 14.30 3.59
N GLU A 177 15.54 13.07 3.53
CA GLU A 177 16.65 12.67 4.39
C GLU A 177 18.01 13.05 3.79
N ASN A 178 18.07 13.21 2.47
CA ASN A 178 19.28 13.59 1.73
C ASN A 178 18.98 14.69 0.72
N ASP A 179 19.98 15.54 0.48
CA ASP A 179 19.93 16.52 -0.60
C ASP A 179 20.55 15.91 -1.86
N VAL A 180 19.72 15.68 -2.88
CA VAL A 180 20.14 15.12 -4.18
C VAL A 180 21.20 16.01 -4.85
N ALA A 181 21.12 17.33 -4.69
CA ALA A 181 22.12 18.23 -5.24
C ALA A 181 23.49 18.03 -4.59
N GLU A 182 23.51 17.75 -3.29
CA GLU A 182 24.73 17.41 -2.55
C GLU A 182 25.27 16.03 -2.95
N ILE A 183 24.40 15.03 -3.17
CA ILE A 183 24.80 13.73 -3.72
C ILE A 183 25.49 13.91 -5.08
N ARG A 184 24.88 14.67 -6.00
CA ARG A 184 25.48 14.96 -7.31
C ARG A 184 26.80 15.70 -7.17
N ARG A 185 26.91 16.67 -6.26
CA ARG A 185 28.17 17.39 -6.00
C ARG A 185 29.29 16.46 -5.51
N GLN A 186 28.97 15.48 -4.66
CA GLN A 186 29.93 14.48 -4.20
C GLN A 186 30.35 13.50 -5.30
N LEU A 187 29.52 13.34 -6.33
CA LEU A 187 29.73 12.44 -7.45
C LEU A 187 30.06 13.20 -8.76
N ASP A 188 30.51 14.46 -8.67
CA ASP A 188 31.03 15.17 -9.82
C ASP A 188 32.39 14.57 -10.21
N ILE A 189 32.41 13.82 -11.30
CA ILE A 189 33.61 13.13 -11.79
C ILE A 189 34.79 14.09 -12.05
N ASN A 190 34.50 15.36 -12.38
CA ASN A 190 35.55 16.36 -12.60
C ASN A 190 36.30 16.72 -11.31
N SER A 191 35.75 16.36 -10.15
CA SER A 191 36.42 16.49 -8.85
C SER A 191 37.42 15.36 -8.57
N TYR A 192 37.46 14.33 -9.43
CA TYR A 192 38.28 13.12 -9.26
C TYR A 192 39.10 12.77 -10.52
N PRO A 193 39.80 13.73 -11.17
CA PRO A 193 40.47 13.47 -12.44
C PRO A 193 41.55 12.37 -12.38
N ASP A 194 42.19 12.22 -11.21
CA ASP A 194 43.28 11.27 -10.99
C ASP A 194 42.93 10.14 -9.98
N ASP A 195 41.69 10.10 -9.47
CA ASP A 195 41.29 9.18 -8.40
C ASP A 195 39.89 8.58 -8.65
N ILE A 196 39.80 7.78 -9.72
CA ILE A 196 38.57 7.07 -10.10
C ILE A 196 38.11 6.11 -9.00
N ASN A 197 39.03 5.52 -8.24
CA ASN A 197 38.68 4.62 -7.14
C ASN A 197 37.86 5.34 -6.05
N LYS A 198 38.19 6.60 -5.76
CA LYS A 198 37.40 7.41 -4.84
C LYS A 198 36.00 7.69 -5.38
N PHE A 199 35.86 8.01 -6.67
CA PHE A 199 34.54 8.17 -7.30
C PHE A 199 33.72 6.87 -7.18
N LEU A 200 34.28 5.73 -7.57
CA LEU A 200 33.61 4.42 -7.49
C LEU A 200 33.22 4.07 -6.05
N GLY A 201 34.08 4.40 -5.07
CA GLY A 201 33.79 4.20 -3.65
C GLY A 201 32.59 5.03 -3.15
N ILE A 202 32.48 6.30 -3.55
CA ILE A 202 31.34 7.16 -3.20
C ILE A 202 30.08 6.68 -3.92
N MET A 203 30.21 6.25 -5.18
CA MET A 203 29.10 5.71 -5.96
C MET A 203 28.53 4.46 -5.31
N ARG A 204 29.40 3.52 -4.91
CA ARG A 204 29.03 2.30 -4.18
C ARG A 204 28.30 2.61 -2.87
N TYR A 205 28.82 3.57 -2.09
CA TYR A 205 28.18 4.03 -0.86
C TYR A 205 26.73 4.47 -1.10
N TRP A 206 26.49 5.31 -2.10
CA TRP A 206 25.15 5.82 -2.38
C TRP A 206 24.22 4.75 -2.95
N CYS A 207 24.72 3.81 -3.75
CA CYS A 207 23.95 2.65 -4.18
C CYS A 207 23.52 1.77 -2.99
N ASP A 208 24.46 1.44 -2.09
CA ASP A 208 24.15 0.67 -0.88
C ASP A 208 23.15 1.39 0.02
N LYS A 209 23.30 2.72 0.13
CA LYS A 209 22.40 3.58 0.91
C LYS A 209 20.99 3.61 0.30
N ALA A 210 20.86 3.75 -1.00
CA ALA A 210 19.58 3.70 -1.70
C ALA A 210 18.90 2.33 -1.51
N LEU A 211 19.64 1.23 -1.69
CA LEU A 211 19.11 -0.12 -1.44
C LEU A 211 18.73 -0.33 0.03
N GLN A 212 19.45 0.28 0.97
CA GLN A 212 19.06 0.30 2.38
C GLN A 212 17.70 0.98 2.56
N TYR A 213 17.47 2.15 1.94
CA TYR A 213 16.17 2.82 1.99
C TYR A 213 15.03 1.94 1.48
N LYS A 214 15.26 1.21 0.39
CA LYS A 214 14.29 0.23 -0.13
C LYS A 214 13.95 -0.85 0.90
N ARG A 215 14.97 -1.44 1.56
CA ARG A 215 14.80 -2.47 2.60
C ARG A 215 14.11 -1.93 3.86
N GLU A 216 14.30 -0.66 4.17
CA GLU A 216 13.71 0.02 5.33
C GLU A 216 12.35 0.67 5.01
N TYR A 217 11.72 0.31 3.89
CA TYR A 217 10.41 0.82 3.46
C TYR A 217 10.37 2.33 3.17
N ASN A 218 11.54 2.98 3.03
CA ASN A 218 11.65 4.37 2.59
C ASN A 218 11.76 4.43 1.06
N ILE A 219 10.69 4.00 0.40
CA ILE A 219 10.65 3.88 -1.06
C ILE A 219 10.76 5.26 -1.74
N ASP A 220 10.32 6.34 -1.08
CA ASP A 220 10.43 7.68 -1.64
C ASP A 220 11.89 8.12 -1.78
N GLU A 221 12.74 7.94 -0.75
CA GLU A 221 14.18 8.23 -0.87
C GLU A 221 14.85 7.37 -1.94
N TYR A 222 14.52 6.07 -1.98
CA TYR A 222 15.03 5.17 -3.02
C TYR A 222 14.68 5.66 -4.43
N ASN A 223 13.41 6.02 -4.66
CA ASN A 223 12.91 6.48 -5.95
C ASN A 223 13.46 7.85 -6.36
N ILE A 224 13.94 8.66 -5.42
CA ILE A 224 14.56 9.95 -5.69
C ILE A 224 16.05 9.79 -5.98
N ILE A 225 16.76 8.96 -5.19
CA ILE A 225 18.22 8.81 -5.29
C ILE A 225 18.64 7.94 -6.47
N ILE A 226 17.98 6.80 -6.72
CA ILE A 226 18.41 5.86 -7.77
C ILE A 226 18.43 6.48 -9.17
N PRO A 227 17.40 7.22 -9.62
CA PRO A 227 17.44 7.83 -10.94
C PRO A 227 18.62 8.81 -11.11
N GLU A 228 18.96 9.53 -10.05
CA GLU A 228 20.10 10.44 -10.06
C GLU A 228 21.43 9.68 -10.15
N LEU A 229 21.58 8.62 -9.35
CA LEU A 229 22.75 7.75 -9.43
C LEU A 229 22.89 7.12 -10.83
N LYS A 230 21.80 6.64 -11.41
CA LYS A 230 21.79 6.12 -12.78
C LYS A 230 22.25 7.19 -13.78
N ALA A 231 21.73 8.41 -13.70
CA ALA A 231 22.14 9.51 -14.58
C ALA A 231 23.64 9.82 -14.46
N ILE A 232 24.15 9.96 -13.24
CA ILE A 232 25.58 10.18 -12.96
C ILE A 232 26.44 9.04 -13.52
N TRP A 233 25.99 7.79 -13.34
CA TRP A 233 26.70 6.62 -13.87
C TRP A 233 26.79 6.65 -15.40
N HIS A 234 25.70 6.98 -16.10
CA HIS A 234 25.72 7.10 -17.56
C HIS A 234 26.60 8.25 -18.04
N GLU A 235 26.60 9.39 -17.34
CA GLU A 235 27.51 10.51 -17.63
C GLU A 235 28.97 10.07 -17.50
N PHE A 236 29.32 9.37 -16.42
CA PHE A 236 30.64 8.79 -16.20
C PHE A 236 31.04 7.80 -17.30
N ARG A 237 30.18 6.82 -17.60
CA ARG A 237 30.43 5.79 -18.64
C ARG A 237 30.57 6.37 -20.05
N SER A 238 29.93 7.51 -20.31
CA SER A 238 29.96 8.19 -21.61
C SER A 238 31.16 9.13 -21.77
N ASN A 239 31.87 9.45 -20.67
CA ASN A 239 32.98 10.37 -20.69
C ASN A 239 34.23 9.71 -21.29
N LYS A 240 34.67 10.22 -22.44
CA LYS A 240 35.83 9.69 -23.19
C LYS A 240 37.17 10.25 -22.73
N ASP A 241 37.15 11.27 -21.89
CA ASP A 241 38.35 11.96 -21.40
C ASP A 241 38.91 11.28 -20.13
N ILE A 242 38.24 10.24 -19.63
CA ILE A 242 38.66 9.46 -18.47
C ILE A 242 39.47 8.24 -18.92
N GLU A 243 40.73 8.19 -18.51
CA GLU A 243 41.57 7.02 -18.70
C GLU A 243 41.34 6.00 -17.57
N LEU A 244 40.87 4.80 -17.92
CA LEU A 244 40.60 3.73 -16.98
C LEU A 244 41.71 2.69 -16.98
N THR A 245 42.23 2.36 -15.79
CA THR A 245 43.09 1.20 -15.60
C THR A 245 42.30 -0.09 -15.73
N ASP A 246 42.97 -1.23 -15.89
CA ASP A 246 42.29 -2.53 -15.98
C ASP A 246 41.56 -2.88 -14.68
N ASP A 247 42.12 -2.50 -13.52
CA ASP A 247 41.46 -2.64 -12.22
C ASP A 247 40.16 -1.82 -12.16
N ASN A 248 40.17 -0.58 -12.68
CA ASN A 248 38.96 0.24 -12.73
C ASN A 248 37.87 -0.37 -13.60
N LYS A 249 38.24 -0.96 -14.75
CA LYS A 249 37.28 -1.62 -15.64
C LYS A 249 36.62 -2.81 -14.95
N LEU A 250 37.40 -3.61 -14.23
CA LEU A 250 36.88 -4.74 -13.45
C LEU A 250 35.93 -4.27 -12.34
N ASP A 251 36.29 -3.22 -11.60
CA ASP A 251 35.43 -2.67 -10.54
C ASP A 251 34.11 -2.13 -11.10
N ILE A 252 34.15 -1.52 -12.28
CA ILE A 252 32.96 -1.03 -12.99
C ILE A 252 32.05 -2.19 -13.39
N GLU A 253 32.59 -3.29 -13.92
CA GLU A 253 31.82 -4.50 -14.25
C GLU A 253 31.14 -5.08 -12.99
N ILE A 254 31.89 -5.18 -11.89
CA ILE A 254 31.36 -5.62 -10.58
C ILE A 254 30.24 -4.69 -10.11
N MET A 255 30.40 -3.37 -10.24
CA MET A 255 29.35 -2.41 -9.87
C MET A 255 28.07 -2.60 -10.68
N GLU A 256 28.19 -2.84 -11.98
CA GLU A 256 27.02 -3.09 -12.83
C GLU A 256 26.36 -4.44 -12.53
N GLU A 257 27.12 -5.44 -12.08
CA GLU A 257 26.58 -6.71 -11.55
C GLU A 257 25.87 -6.57 -10.21
N ASP A 258 26.49 -5.89 -9.25
CA ASP A 258 25.95 -5.68 -7.91
C ASP A 258 24.72 -4.78 -7.92
N TYR A 259 24.72 -3.75 -8.78
CA TYR A 259 23.70 -2.69 -8.82
C TYR A 259 23.02 -2.64 -10.18
N THR A 260 22.11 -3.58 -10.41
CA THR A 260 21.36 -3.69 -11.67
C THR A 260 20.58 -2.43 -12.03
N GLU A 261 20.23 -1.60 -11.04
CA GLU A 261 19.57 -0.31 -11.23
C GLU A 261 20.39 0.71 -12.03
N LEU A 262 21.72 0.57 -12.08
CA LEU A 262 22.60 1.45 -12.85
C LEU A 262 22.65 1.10 -14.34
N ARG A 263 22.13 -0.07 -14.72
CA ARG A 263 22.06 -0.50 -16.13
C ARG A 263 20.94 0.24 -16.85
N ASP A 264 21.13 0.45 -18.16
CA ASP A 264 20.12 1.01 -19.06
C ASP A 264 18.80 0.22 -19.05
#